data_AF-A0A7Z9A196-F1
#
_entry.id   AF-A0A7Z9A196-F1
#
_cell.length_a   1.000
_cell.length_b   1.000
_cell.length_c   1.000
_cell.angle_alpha   90.00
_cell.angle_beta   90.00
_cell.angle_gamma   90.00
#
_symmetry.space_group_name_H-M   'P 1'
#
loop_
_entity.id
_entity.type
_entity.pdbx_description
1 polymer ?
#
loop_
_entity_poly.entity_id
_entity_poly.type
_entity_poly.pdbx_seq_one_letter_code
_entity_poly.pdbx_strand_id
1 'polypeptide(L)'
;MLRPLKLYMQLCAYDCILQYFGTIFGTILVIPSVATILQKMRNNPKNIAFRDLIKVSKAYFGEPRIHGSHHFFKTPWIGDPLVNLQEGRNGSAKPYQVRQVLAAIEKLEAE
;
A
#
# COMPACT_ATOMS: atom_id res chain seq x y z
N MET A 1 -18.15 -25.35 52.18
CA MET A 1 -18.49 -25.11 50.75
C MET A 1 -18.41 -23.62 50.45
N LEU A 2 -17.25 -23.09 50.09
CA LEU A 2 -17.14 -21.81 49.37
C LEU A 2 -15.83 -21.85 48.58
N ARG A 3 -15.92 -22.03 47.26
CA ARG A 3 -14.77 -21.92 46.34
C ARG A 3 -14.48 -20.44 46.11
N PRO A 4 -13.21 -19.98 46.14
CA PRO A 4 -12.90 -18.56 46.11
C PRO A 4 -13.03 -17.99 44.69
N LEU A 5 -13.97 -17.05 44.51
CA LEU A 5 -14.18 -16.24 43.29
C LEU A 5 -12.95 -15.42 42.83
N LYS A 6 -11.84 -15.41 43.58
CA LYS A 6 -10.66 -14.59 43.26
C LYS A 6 -9.88 -15.06 42.04
N LEU A 7 -10.05 -16.30 41.58
CA LEU A 7 -9.31 -16.81 40.42
C LEU A 7 -9.98 -16.45 39.07
N TYR A 8 -11.28 -16.16 39.05
CA TYR A 8 -12.03 -15.92 37.81
C TYR A 8 -11.84 -14.50 37.25
N MET A 9 -11.58 -13.51 38.12
CA MET A 9 -11.26 -12.15 37.67
C MET A 9 -9.87 -12.01 37.05
N GLN A 10 -8.91 -12.88 37.43
CA GLN A 10 -7.54 -12.78 36.91
C GLN A 10 -7.45 -13.26 35.46
N LEU A 11 -8.27 -14.25 35.06
CA LEU A 11 -8.24 -14.83 33.70
C LEU A 11 -8.87 -13.90 32.65
N CYS A 12 -9.95 -13.17 32.96
CA CYS A 12 -10.56 -12.22 32.03
C CYS A 12 -9.64 -11.05 31.63
N ALA A 13 -8.68 -10.68 32.47
CA ALA A 13 -7.73 -9.61 32.17
C ALA A 13 -6.69 -10.04 31.11
N TYR A 14 -6.29 -11.33 31.11
CA TYR A 14 -5.36 -11.86 30.11
C TYR A 14 -6.01 -12.00 28.73
N ASP A 15 -7.29 -12.36 28.66
CA ASP A 15 -8.04 -12.43 27.39
C ASP A 15 -8.18 -11.06 26.71
N CYS A 16 -8.37 -9.99 27.49
CA CYS A 16 -8.47 -8.61 26.97
C CYS A 16 -7.13 -8.08 26.42
N ILE A 17 -6.03 -8.41 27.10
CA ILE A 17 -4.68 -8.04 26.65
C ILE A 17 -4.34 -8.77 25.34
N LEU A 18 -4.68 -10.06 25.21
CA LEU A 18 -4.43 -10.83 23.98
C LEU A 18 -5.23 -10.32 22.77
N GLN A 19 -6.46 -9.83 22.96
CA GLN A 19 -7.20 -9.16 21.88
C GLN A 19 -6.55 -7.84 21.43
N TYR A 20 -6.00 -7.07 22.38
CA TYR A 20 -5.33 -5.81 22.07
C TYR A 20 -4.00 -6.03 21.34
N PHE A 21 -3.20 -7.03 21.74
CA PHE A 21 -1.96 -7.40 21.06
C PHE A 21 -2.18 -8.00 19.67
N GLY A 22 -3.23 -8.82 19.48
CA GLY A 22 -3.58 -9.38 18.16
C GLY A 22 -3.89 -8.30 17.11
N THR A 23 -4.52 -7.21 17.54
CA THR A 23 -4.87 -6.08 16.65
C THR A 23 -3.66 -5.19 16.34
N ILE A 24 -2.79 -4.96 17.33
CA ILE A 24 -1.54 -4.20 17.16
C ILE A 24 -0.56 -4.91 16.23
N PHE A 25 -0.39 -6.24 16.35
CA PHE A 25 0.47 -7.00 15.45
C PHE A 25 -0.13 -7.20 14.05
N GLY A 26 -1.45 -7.34 13.92
CA GLY A 26 -2.11 -7.52 12.62
C GLY A 26 -2.05 -6.29 11.69
N THR A 27 -1.97 -5.08 12.28
CA THR A 27 -2.03 -3.82 11.53
C THR A 27 -0.65 -3.30 11.11
N ILE A 28 0.42 -3.71 11.80
CA ILE A 28 1.68 -2.96 11.73
C ILE A 28 2.52 -3.22 10.46
N LEU A 29 2.55 -4.40 9.82
CA LEU A 29 3.53 -4.63 8.74
C LEU A 29 3.14 -5.62 7.62
N VAL A 30 1.86 -5.81 7.29
CA VAL A 30 1.55 -6.54 6.03
C VAL A 30 1.72 -5.58 4.85
N ILE A 31 2.93 -5.47 4.32
CA ILE A 31 3.17 -4.76 3.06
C ILE A 31 2.51 -5.60 1.95
N PRO A 32 1.43 -5.12 1.31
CA PRO A 32 0.71 -5.93 0.32
C PRO A 32 1.63 -6.30 -0.85
N SER A 33 1.44 -7.49 -1.42
CA SER A 33 2.21 -7.91 -2.59
C SER A 33 1.96 -6.96 -3.77
N VAL A 34 2.92 -6.85 -4.70
CA VAL A 34 2.78 -6.00 -5.90
C VAL A 34 1.52 -6.41 -6.69
N ALA A 35 1.28 -7.71 -6.86
CA ALA A 35 0.09 -8.23 -7.55
C ALA A 35 -1.22 -7.81 -6.86
N THR A 36 -1.27 -7.88 -5.52
CA THR A 36 -2.45 -7.45 -4.75
C THR A 36 -2.73 -5.96 -4.93
N ILE A 37 -1.68 -5.13 -4.92
CA ILE A 37 -1.82 -3.69 -5.14
C ILE A 37 -2.27 -3.41 -6.58
N LEU A 38 -1.69 -4.08 -7.57
CA LEU A 38 -2.03 -3.91 -8.98
C LEU A 38 -3.51 -4.21 -9.22
N GLN A 39 -4.03 -5.31 -8.66
CA GLN A 39 -5.45 -5.64 -8.73
C GLN A 39 -6.31 -4.56 -8.07
N LYS A 40 -5.89 -4.04 -6.91
CA LYS A 40 -6.58 -2.94 -6.22
C LYS A 40 -6.60 -1.66 -7.08
N MET A 41 -5.50 -1.33 -7.75
CA MET A 41 -5.39 -0.18 -8.66
C MET A 41 -6.38 -0.30 -9.83
N ARG A 42 -6.51 -1.50 -10.42
CA ARG A 42 -7.45 -1.78 -11.51
C ARG A 42 -8.91 -1.67 -11.05
N ASN A 43 -9.22 -2.18 -9.85
CA ASN A 43 -10.59 -2.18 -9.32
C ASN A 43 -11.05 -0.80 -8.81
N ASN A 44 -10.19 -0.07 -8.10
CA ASN A 44 -10.53 1.22 -7.52
C ASN A 44 -9.32 2.18 -7.53
N PRO A 45 -9.06 2.86 -8.66
CA PRO A 45 -7.93 3.78 -8.79
C PRO A 45 -8.05 5.04 -7.92
N LYS A 46 -9.22 5.30 -7.31
CA LYS A 46 -9.44 6.46 -6.44
C LYS A 46 -8.96 6.22 -5.00
N ASN A 47 -8.74 4.97 -4.60
CA ASN A 47 -8.43 4.60 -3.21
C ASN A 47 -7.11 3.83 -3.11
N ILE A 48 -6.02 4.48 -3.52
CA ILE A 48 -4.67 3.92 -3.51
C ILE A 48 -3.77 4.82 -2.66
N ALA A 49 -3.03 4.22 -1.73
CA ALA A 49 -2.01 4.95 -0.98
C ALA A 49 -0.82 5.26 -1.90
N PHE A 50 -0.21 6.43 -1.75
CA PHE A 50 0.91 6.85 -2.59
C PHE A 50 2.10 5.88 -2.49
N ARG A 51 2.39 5.38 -1.27
CA ARG A 51 3.41 4.34 -1.04
C ARG A 51 3.17 3.06 -1.84
N ASP A 52 1.92 2.67 -2.02
CA ASP A 52 1.55 1.45 -2.76
C ASP A 52 1.77 1.66 -4.26
N LEU A 53 1.41 2.85 -4.76
CA LEU A 53 1.68 3.24 -6.15
C LEU A 53 3.19 3.26 -6.43
N ILE A 54 3.99 3.87 -5.55
CA ILE A 54 5.46 3.90 -5.67
C ILE A 54 6.03 2.47 -5.64
N LYS A 55 5.53 1.60 -4.76
CA LYS A 55 5.99 0.21 -4.70
C LYS A 55 5.76 -0.52 -6.02
N VAL A 56 4.57 -0.36 -6.62
CA VAL A 56 4.28 -0.94 -7.95
C VAL A 56 5.18 -0.32 -9.01
N SER A 57 5.27 1.01 -9.08
CA SER A 57 6.12 1.67 -10.08
C SER A 57 7.59 1.28 -9.98
N LYS A 58 8.13 1.07 -8.77
CA LYS A 58 9.49 0.56 -8.57
C LYS A 58 9.68 -0.86 -9.09
N ALA A 59 8.68 -1.71 -8.93
CA ALA A 59 8.75 -3.10 -9.40
C ALA A 59 8.82 -3.21 -10.92
N TYR A 60 8.17 -2.29 -11.66
CA TYR A 60 8.13 -2.30 -13.12
C TYR A 60 9.20 -1.41 -13.78
N PHE A 61 9.44 -0.22 -13.23
CA PHE A 61 10.30 0.81 -13.86
C PHE A 61 11.61 1.06 -13.10
N GLY A 62 11.84 0.39 -11.98
CA GLY A 62 13.03 0.58 -11.13
C GLY A 62 12.97 1.81 -10.23
N GLU A 63 14.12 2.20 -9.69
CA GLU A 63 14.19 3.32 -8.74
C GLU A 63 13.96 4.69 -9.42
N PRO A 64 13.09 5.55 -8.86
CA PRO A 64 12.84 6.87 -9.42
C PRO A 64 13.99 7.82 -9.16
N ARG A 65 14.18 8.77 -10.07
CA ARG A 65 14.90 10.00 -9.76
C ARG A 65 13.97 10.93 -8.99
N ILE A 66 14.38 11.37 -7.80
CA ILE A 66 13.57 12.25 -6.95
C ILE A 66 14.06 13.69 -7.09
N HIS A 67 13.13 14.62 -7.29
CA HIS A 67 13.41 16.06 -7.26
C HIS A 67 12.26 16.79 -6.56
N GLY A 68 12.52 17.31 -5.36
CA GLY A 68 11.46 17.84 -4.48
C GLY A 68 10.46 16.74 -4.11
N SER A 69 9.16 16.99 -4.33
CA SER A 69 8.09 16.02 -4.09
C SER A 69 7.78 15.11 -5.30
N HIS A 70 8.46 15.33 -6.42
CA HIS A 70 8.25 14.59 -7.66
C HIS A 70 9.17 13.38 -7.78
N HIS A 71 8.58 12.25 -8.17
CA HIS A 71 9.25 10.99 -8.41
C HIS A 71 9.18 10.66 -9.90
N PHE A 72 10.32 10.75 -10.58
CA PHE A 72 10.43 10.54 -12.02
C PHE A 72 10.95 9.14 -12.31
N PHE A 73 10.16 8.33 -13.00
CA PHE A 73 10.57 7.00 -13.44
C PHE A 73 10.98 7.03 -14.92
N LYS A 74 11.98 6.23 -15.27
CA LYS A 74 12.42 6.05 -16.65
C LYS A 74 11.59 4.94 -17.30
N THR A 75 11.14 5.19 -18.51
CA THR A 75 10.40 4.21 -19.34
C THR A 75 11.22 3.91 -20.61
N PRO A 76 11.12 2.70 -21.19
CA PRO A 76 11.90 2.32 -22.37
C PRO A 76 11.42 2.99 -23.67
N TRP A 77 10.19 3.52 -23.70
CA TRP A 77 9.65 4.24 -24.84
C TRP A 77 9.87 5.76 -24.77
N ILE A 78 9.81 6.39 -25.95
CA ILE A 78 9.77 7.85 -26.11
C ILE A 78 8.32 8.33 -26.06
N GLY A 79 8.05 9.40 -25.31
CA GLY A 79 6.72 10.02 -25.22
C GLY A 79 5.82 9.40 -24.15
N ASP A 80 4.51 9.51 -24.35
CA ASP A 80 3.52 9.08 -23.38
C ASP A 80 3.26 7.54 -23.40
N PRO A 81 2.81 6.98 -22.26
CA PRO A 81 2.61 7.64 -20.96
C PRO A 81 3.93 7.85 -20.20
N LEU A 82 4.14 9.08 -19.71
CA LEU A 82 5.22 9.38 -18.77
C LEU A 82 4.87 8.91 -17.35
N VAL A 83 5.85 8.57 -16.52
CA VAL A 83 5.61 8.20 -15.11
C VAL A 83 6.29 9.20 -14.18
N ASN A 84 5.61 10.33 -13.96
CA ASN A 84 6.00 11.39 -13.01
C ASN A 84 4.97 11.48 -11.88
N LEU A 85 5.34 10.98 -10.71
CA LEU A 85 4.44 10.78 -9.58
C LEU A 85 4.65 11.84 -8.50
N GLN A 86 3.56 12.25 -7.86
CA GLN A 86 3.58 13.21 -6.77
C GLN A 86 2.50 12.82 -5.77
N GLU A 87 2.83 12.84 -4.49
CA GLU A 87 1.88 12.56 -3.43
C GLU A 87 0.67 13.51 -3.48
N GLY A 88 -0.52 12.95 -3.28
CA GLY A 88 -1.77 13.68 -3.15
C GLY A 88 -2.00 14.15 -1.72
N ARG A 89 -3.26 14.44 -1.38
CA ARG A 89 -3.63 14.81 -0.01
C ARG A 89 -3.58 13.58 0.90
N ASN A 90 -3.14 13.75 2.14
CA ASN A 90 -3.18 12.72 3.19
C ASN A 90 -2.51 11.39 2.79
N GLY A 91 -1.42 11.43 2.03
CA GLY A 91 -0.69 10.24 1.60
C GLY A 91 -1.38 9.38 0.54
N SER A 92 -2.44 9.89 -0.09
CA SER A 92 -3.12 9.21 -1.20
C SER A 92 -2.41 9.46 -2.53
N ALA A 93 -2.47 8.48 -3.43
CA ALA A 93 -2.12 8.68 -4.82
C ALA A 93 -3.22 9.48 -5.53
N LYS A 94 -2.81 10.36 -6.46
CA LYS A 94 -3.79 11.06 -7.30
C LYS A 94 -4.42 10.06 -8.28
N PRO A 95 -5.76 9.98 -8.43
CA PRO A 95 -6.39 8.91 -9.22
C PRO A 95 -5.96 8.89 -10.70
N TYR A 96 -5.62 10.04 -11.26
CA TYR A 96 -5.09 10.11 -12.63
C TYR A 96 -3.69 9.50 -12.75
N GLN A 97 -2.85 9.65 -11.73
CA GLN A 97 -1.50 9.04 -11.72
C GLN A 97 -1.57 7.53 -11.59
N VAL A 98 -2.55 7.01 -10.85
CA VAL A 98 -2.81 5.56 -10.81
C VAL A 98 -3.14 5.04 -12.21
N ARG A 99 -4.05 5.72 -12.93
CA ARG A 99 -4.39 5.34 -14.31
C ARG A 99 -3.21 5.47 -15.28
N GLN A 100 -2.40 6.51 -15.12
CA GLN A 100 -1.20 6.72 -15.93
C GLN A 100 -0.17 5.59 -15.74
N VAL A 101 0.02 5.13 -14.50
CA VAL A 101 0.88 3.97 -14.20
C VAL A 101 0.29 2.68 -14.78
N LEU A 102 -1.02 2.46 -14.68
CA LEU A 102 -1.66 1.28 -15.29
C LEU A 102 -1.45 1.25 -16.82
N ALA A 103 -1.65 2.39 -17.49
CA ALA A 103 -1.41 2.49 -18.94
C ALA A 103 0.07 2.28 -19.31
N ALA A 104 0.99 2.76 -18.48
CA ALA A 104 2.42 2.53 -18.67
C ALA A 104 2.79 1.05 -18.51
N ILE A 105 2.21 0.36 -17.52
CA ILE A 105 2.42 -1.08 -17.33
C ILE A 105 1.84 -1.85 -18.52
N GLU A 106 0.63 -1.52 -18.97
CA GLU A 106 0.01 -2.16 -20.14
C GLU A 106 0.84 -1.98 -21.40
N LYS A 107 1.46 -0.81 -21.59
CA LYS A 107 2.39 -0.58 -22.71
C LYS A 107 3.66 -1.42 -22.57
N LEU A 108 4.26 -1.46 -21.38
CA LEU A 108 5.46 -2.27 -21.11
C LEU A 108 5.22 -3.77 -21.32
N GLU A 109 4.03 -4.26 -21.00
CA GLU A 109 3.64 -5.67 -21.17
C GLU A 109 3.24 -6.01 -22.62
N ALA A 110 2.94 -5.00 -23.46
CA ALA A 110 2.57 -5.18 -24.86
C ALA A 110 3.77 -5.09 -25.84
N GLU A 111 4.92 -4.61 -25.36
CA GLU A 111 6.22 -4.62 -26.07
C GLU A 111 6.91 -5.98 -25.93
#